data_AF-A0A1V4ZY72-F1
#
_entry.id   AF-A0A1V4ZY72-F1
#
_cell.length_a   1.000
_cell.length_b   1.000
_cell.length_c   1.000
_cell.angle_alpha   90.00
_cell.angle_beta   90.00
_cell.angle_gamma   90.00
#
_symmetry.space_group_name_H-M   'P 1'
#
loop_
_entity.id
_entity.type
_entity.pdbx_description
1 polymer ?
#
loop_
_entity_poly.entity_id
_entity_poly.type
_entity_poly.pdbx_seq_one_letter_code
_entity_poly.pdbx_strand_id
1 'polypeptide(L)'
;MDAETKEQWKWKFYRLVLHLNAVIILIAVTVIAGILAPEAYRVLLVAVLSLIDIAIIVTFMRNYHTTKAWLDEHTVSGNPD
;
A
#
# COMPACT_ATOMS: atom_id res chain seq x y z
N MET A 1 -11.79 20.47 13.12
CA MET A 1 -12.15 19.04 13.11
C MET A 1 -12.43 18.62 14.53
N ASP A 2 -13.53 17.91 14.72
CA ASP A 2 -13.86 17.24 15.97
C ASP A 2 -12.79 16.18 16.33
N ALA A 3 -12.62 15.91 17.63
CA ALA A 3 -11.58 15.00 18.12
C ALA A 3 -11.75 13.58 17.56
N GLU A 4 -12.99 13.14 17.37
CA GLU A 4 -13.33 11.82 16.86
C GLU A 4 -12.92 11.66 15.39
N THR A 5 -13.16 12.68 14.56
CA THR A 5 -12.78 12.67 13.13
C THR A 5 -11.26 12.61 12.96
N LYS A 6 -10.51 13.25 13.86
CA LYS A 6 -9.04 13.25 13.83
C LYS A 6 -8.46 11.88 14.17
N GLU A 7 -9.08 11.15 15.09
CA GLU A 7 -8.67 9.80 15.45
C GLU A 7 -8.96 8.79 14.33
N GLN A 8 -10.15 8.85 13.73
CA GLN A 8 -10.49 8.02 12.56
C GLN A 8 -9.52 8.25 11.39
N TRP A 9 -9.11 9.51 11.15
CA TRP A 9 -8.11 9.85 10.14
C TRP A 9 -6.75 9.20 10.43
N LYS A 10 -6.25 9.30 11.67
CA LYS A 10 -4.98 8.67 12.05
C LYS A 10 -4.99 7.18 11.75
N TRP A 11 -6.07 6.47 12.12
CA TRP A 11 -6.19 5.04 11.85
C TRP A 11 -6.22 4.71 10.35
N LYS A 12 -6.94 5.48 9.53
CA LYS A 12 -6.95 5.31 8.07
C LYS A 12 -5.55 5.54 7.48
N PHE A 13 -4.83 6.56 7.95
CA PHE A 13 -3.47 6.86 7.51
C PHE A 13 -2.47 5.78 7.96
N TYR A 14 -2.51 5.35 9.23
CA TYR A 14 -1.67 4.26 9.73
C TYR A 14 -1.87 2.98 8.92
N ARG A 15 -3.12 2.63 8.60
CA ARG A 15 -3.42 1.46 7.77
C ARG A 15 -2.79 1.59 6.39
N LEU A 16 -2.86 2.77 5.78
CA LEU A 16 -2.27 3.03 4.47
C LEU A 16 -0.74 2.93 4.50
N VAL A 17 -0.09 3.55 5.49
CA VAL A 17 1.37 3.49 5.65
C VAL A 17 1.83 2.05 5.91
N LEU A 18 1.13 1.31 6.78
CA LEU A 18 1.45 -0.10 7.05
C LEU A 18 1.36 -0.94 5.77
N HIS A 19 0.32 -0.73 4.97
CA HIS A 19 0.11 -1.46 3.72
C HIS A 19 1.21 -1.14 2.68
N LEU A 20 1.61 0.13 2.56
CA LEU A 20 2.72 0.52 1.68
C LEU A 20 4.05 -0.12 2.12
N ASN A 21 4.32 -0.15 3.42
CA ASN A 21 5.54 -0.79 3.93
C ASN A 21 5.55 -2.29 3.64
N ALA A 22 4.41 -2.97 3.76
CA ALA A 22 4.30 -4.38 3.39
C ALA A 22 4.64 -4.62 1.90
N VAL A 23 4.16 -3.75 1.00
CA VAL A 23 4.51 -3.79 -0.43
C VAL A 23 6.03 -3.62 -0.64
N ILE A 24 6.65 -2.65 0.01
CA ILE A 24 8.09 -2.39 -0.12
C ILE A 24 8.91 -3.60 0.34
N ILE A 25 8.53 -4.21 1.48
CA ILE A 25 9.22 -5.39 2.01
C ILE A 25 9.09 -6.57 1.04
N LEU A 26 7.91 -6.80 0.46
CA LEU A 26 7.71 -7.90 -0.49
C LEU A 26 8.53 -7.72 -1.75
N ILE A 27 8.55 -6.51 -2.33
CA ILE A 27 9.42 -6.20 -3.48
C ILE A 27 10.90 -6.44 -3.13
N ALA A 28 11.34 -6.03 -1.94
CA ALA A 28 12.71 -6.27 -1.49
C ALA A 28 13.01 -7.77 -1.40
N VAL A 29 12.08 -8.59 -0.89
CA VAL A 29 12.20 -10.05 -0.87
C VAL A 29 12.28 -10.62 -2.28
N THR A 30 11.47 -10.13 -3.23
CA THR A 30 11.52 -10.53 -4.64
C THR A 30 12.90 -10.27 -5.26
N VAL A 31 13.48 -9.09 -5.01
CA VAL A 31 14.82 -8.73 -5.48
C VAL A 31 15.89 -9.64 -4.86
N ILE A 32 15.82 -9.86 -3.54
CA ILE A 32 16.76 -10.75 -2.83
C ILE A 32 16.66 -12.18 -3.39
N ALA A 33 15.45 -12.67 -3.65
CA ALA A 33 15.23 -13.98 -4.26
C ALA A 33 15.87 -14.07 -5.66
N GLY A 34 15.83 -12.99 -6.45
CA GLY A 34 16.51 -12.94 -7.76
C GLY A 34 18.03 -13.03 -7.69
N ILE A 35 18.64 -12.70 -6.55
CA ILE A 35 20.10 -12.74 -6.37
C ILE A 35 20.52 -14.04 -5.69
N LEU A 36 19.83 -14.43 -4.61
CA LEU A 36 20.23 -15.54 -3.72
C LEU A 36 19.60 -16.90 -4.08
N ALA A 37 18.49 -16.95 -4.81
CA ALA A 37 17.82 -18.24 -5.05
C ALA A 37 18.64 -19.16 -5.98
N PRO A 38 18.58 -20.49 -5.80
CA PRO A 38 19.20 -21.44 -6.72
C PRO A 38 18.72 -21.27 -8.16
N GLU A 39 19.66 -21.35 -9.11
CA GLU A 39 19.44 -21.06 -10.53
C GLU A 39 18.30 -21.90 -11.14
N ALA A 40 18.18 -23.17 -10.73
CA ALA A 40 17.19 -24.12 -11.23
C ALA A 40 15.73 -23.62 -11.16
N TYR A 41 15.40 -22.80 -10.16
CA TYR A 41 14.04 -22.29 -9.97
C TYR A 41 13.96 -20.79 -9.72
N ARG A 42 15.09 -20.07 -9.75
CA ARG A 42 15.17 -18.62 -9.52
C ARG A 42 14.19 -17.84 -10.39
N VAL A 43 14.17 -18.12 -11.70
CA VAL A 43 13.31 -17.41 -12.65
C VAL A 43 11.83 -17.62 -12.31
N LEU A 44 11.42 -18.86 -12.05
CA LEU A 44 10.04 -19.18 -11.70
C LEU A 44 9.64 -18.54 -10.37
N LEU A 45 10.53 -18.58 -9.36
CA LEU A 45 10.28 -17.97 -8.05
C LEU A 45 10.11 -16.46 -8.17
N VAL A 46 11.01 -15.77 -8.87
CA VAL A 46 10.92 -14.33 -9.09
C VAL A 46 9.66 -13.97 -9.87
N ALA A 47 9.28 -14.76 -10.88
CA ALA A 47 8.06 -14.52 -11.65
C ALA A 47 6.81 -14.61 -10.76
N VAL A 48 6.70 -15.65 -9.93
CA VAL A 48 5.56 -15.82 -9.00
C VAL A 48 5.52 -14.70 -7.98
N LEU A 49 6.67 -14.35 -7.37
CA LEU A 49 6.75 -13.25 -6.40
C LEU A 49 6.38 -11.90 -7.03
N SER A 50 6.83 -11.64 -8.27
CA SER A 50 6.47 -10.42 -9.00
C SER A 50 4.96 -10.31 -9.26
N LEU A 51 4.29 -11.43 -9.58
CA LEU A 51 2.84 -11.45 -9.75
C LEU A 51 2.11 -11.13 -8.45
N ILE A 52 2.60 -11.65 -7.32
CA ILE A 52 2.06 -11.35 -5.99
C ILE A 52 2.25 -9.86 -5.66
N ASP A 53 3.44 -9.31 -5.92
CA ASP A 53 3.73 -7.89 -5.72
C ASP A 53 2.76 -7.01 -6.52
N ILE A 54 2.56 -7.32 -7.81
CA ILE A 54 1.61 -6.58 -8.66
C ILE A 54 0.20 -6.63 -8.08
N ALA A 55 -0.27 -7.80 -7.64
CA ALA A 55 -1.61 -7.94 -7.07
C ALA A 55 -1.79 -7.06 -5.82
N ILE A 56 -0.79 -7.02 -4.94
CA ILE A 56 -0.84 -6.24 -3.70
C ILE A 56 -0.68 -4.74 -4.00
N ILE A 57 0.14 -4.35 -4.97
CA ILE A 57 0.23 -2.94 -5.41
C ILE A 57 -1.13 -2.46 -5.93
N VAL A 58 -1.84 -3.28 -6.71
CA VAL A 58 -3.18 -2.92 -7.21
C VAL A 58 -4.18 -2.75 -6.06
N THR A 59 -4.18 -3.63 -5.06
CA THR A 59 -5.08 -3.48 -3.90
C THR A 59 -4.71 -2.26 -3.06
N PHE A 60 -3.42 -1.95 -2.91
CA PHE A 60 -2.94 -0.74 -2.27
C PHE A 60 -3.42 0.51 -2.99
N MET A 61 -3.28 0.59 -4.32
CA MET A 61 -3.73 1.74 -5.11
C MET A 61 -5.23 1.98 -4.94
N ARG A 62 -6.05 0.94 -4.97
CA ARG A 62 -7.50 1.07 -4.74
C ARG A 62 -7.80 1.64 -3.36
N ASN A 63 -7.13 1.13 -2.32
CA ASN A 63 -7.31 1.62 -0.95
C ASN A 63 -6.81 3.06 -0.77
N TYR A 64 -5.73 3.43 -1.46
CA TYR A 64 -5.21 4.78 -1.50
C TYR A 64 -6.24 5.74 -2.10
N HIS A 65 -6.80 5.42 -3.26
CA HIS A 65 -7.81 6.26 -3.91
C HIS A 65 -9.07 6.45 -3.06
N THR A 66 -9.58 5.40 -2.41
CA THR A 66 -10.73 5.52 -1.50
C THR A 66 -10.41 6.42 -0.30
N THR A 67 -9.20 6.30 0.26
CA THR A 67 -8.77 7.12 1.39
C THR A 67 -8.58 8.58 0.98
N LYS A 68 -8.05 8.82 -0.23
CA LYS A 68 -7.89 10.16 -0.81
C LYS A 68 -9.24 10.81 -1.10
N ALA A 69 -10.18 10.10 -1.71
CA ALA A 69 -11.54 10.61 -1.98
C ALA A 69 -12.26 11.02 -0.69
N TRP A 70 -12.17 10.19 0.36
CA TRP A 70 -12.68 10.56 1.68
C TRP A 70 -12.01 11.82 2.23
N LEU A 71 -10.70 11.98 2.02
CA LEU A 71 -9.96 13.17 2.44
C LEU A 71 -10.46 14.42 1.70
N ASP A 72 -10.62 14.34 0.39
CA ASP A 72 -11.05 15.46 -0.46
C ASP A 72 -12.46 15.92 -0.03
N GLU A 73 -13.40 15.00 0.22
CA GLU A 73 -14.75 15.31 0.73
C GLU A 73 -14.74 16.04 2.09
N HIS A 74 -13.84 15.65 3.00
CA HIS A 74 -13.77 16.21 4.36
C HIS A 74 -12.84 17.42 4.47
N THR A 75 -12.09 17.72 3.41
CA THR A 75 -11.25 18.95 3.33
C THR A 75 -12.04 20.07 2.64
N VAL A 76 -12.86 19.76 1.64
CA VAL A 76 -13.70 20.75 0.92
C VAL A 76 -14.87 21.27 1.76
N SER A 77 -15.44 20.46 2.66
CA SER A 77 -16.52 20.89 3.57
C SER A 77 -16.05 21.76 4.75
N GLY A 78 -14.74 22.04 4.86
CA GLY A 78 -14.14 22.87 5.90
C GLY A 78 -13.86 24.33 5.53
N ASN A 79 -14.19 24.77 4.30
CA ASN A 79 -14.08 26.17 3.89
C ASN A 79 -15.49 26.81 3.88
N PRO A 80 -15.89 27.57 4.91
CA PRO A 80 -17.03 28.46 4.76
C PRO A 80 -16.55 29.64 3.92
N ASP A 81 -17.18 29.83 2.76
CA ASP A 81 -17.21 31.15 2.14
C ASP A 81 -17.86 32.18 3.08
#